data_AF-A0A239L7M0-F1
#
_entry.id   AF-A0A239L7M0-F1
#
_cell.length_a   1.000
_cell.length_b   1.000
_cell.length_c   1.000
_cell.angle_alpha   90.00
_cell.angle_beta   90.00
_cell.angle_gamma   90.00
#
_symmetry.space_group_name_H-M   'P 1'
#
loop_
_entity.id
_entity.type
_entity.pdbx_description
1 polymer ?
#
loop_
_entity_poly.entity_id
_entity_poly.type
_entity_poly.pdbx_seq_one_letter_code
_entity_poly.pdbx_strand_id
1 'polypeptide(L)'
;MLVLVEGNKEKSEAQKAMEASVTGHLHRIGKRNIGFPSGNVDEIMYANGDGSLWAAFSNAADAKVPRRWNAFGVFDNKRYSQMISVEINVPTTSNCASVAGFFARSFDGRHLSYARRERRWREERGGKRGLHELVRP
;
A
#
# COMPACT_ATOMS: atom_id res chain seq x y z
N MET A 1 -19.74 -1.14 -7.07
CA MET A 1 -19.37 -2.33 -6.26
C MET A 1 -17.93 -2.70 -6.56
N LEU A 2 -17.12 -3.00 -5.55
CA LEU A 2 -15.74 -3.46 -5.70
C LEU A 2 -15.66 -4.97 -5.45
N VAL A 3 -14.84 -5.67 -6.24
CA VAL A 3 -14.60 -7.11 -6.15
C VAL A 3 -13.12 -7.34 -5.86
N LEU A 4 -12.83 -8.19 -4.88
CA LEU A 4 -11.46 -8.52 -4.48
C LEU A 4 -10.71 -9.24 -5.62
N VAL A 5 -9.45 -8.86 -5.85
CA VAL A 5 -8.56 -9.58 -6.76
C VAL A 5 -7.93 -10.75 -6.02
N GLU A 6 -8.17 -11.98 -6.48
CA GLU A 6 -7.73 -13.20 -5.78
C GLU A 6 -6.62 -13.95 -6.50
N GLY A 7 -6.64 -13.96 -7.83
CA GLY A 7 -5.67 -14.69 -8.64
C GLY A 7 -4.27 -14.11 -8.53
N ASN A 8 -3.26 -14.96 -8.39
CA ASN A 8 -1.86 -14.55 -8.28
C ASN A 8 -1.39 -13.75 -9.52
N LYS A 9 -1.85 -14.16 -10.72
CA LYS A 9 -1.56 -13.45 -11.97
C LYS A 9 -2.17 -12.05 -11.97
N GLU A 10 -3.45 -11.94 -11.63
CA GLU A 10 -4.15 -10.66 -11.56
C GLU A 10 -3.53 -9.72 -10.52
N LYS A 11 -3.11 -10.24 -9.36
CA LYS A 11 -2.37 -9.45 -8.35
C LYS A 11 -1.05 -8.93 -8.88
N SER A 12 -0.32 -9.75 -9.64
CA SER A 12 0.95 -9.34 -10.26
C SER A 12 0.74 -8.25 -11.31
N GLU A 13 -0.30 -8.39 -12.15
CA GLU A 13 -0.67 -7.38 -13.13
C GLU A 13 -1.14 -6.08 -12.47
N ALA A 14 -1.98 -6.18 -11.45
CA ALA A 14 -2.45 -5.07 -10.64
C ALA A 14 -1.30 -4.31 -9.95
N GLN A 15 -0.34 -5.04 -9.40
CA GLN A 15 0.86 -4.49 -8.80
C GLN A 15 1.69 -3.72 -9.82
N LYS A 16 1.96 -4.32 -10.99
CA LYS A 16 2.70 -3.66 -12.07
C LYS A 16 1.99 -2.40 -12.57
N ALA A 17 0.68 -2.45 -12.74
CA ALA A 17 -0.12 -1.31 -13.17
C ALA A 17 -0.06 -0.16 -12.16
N MET A 18 -0.16 -0.46 -10.86
CA MET A 18 -0.04 0.52 -9.79
C MET A 18 1.35 1.14 -9.75
N GLU A 19 2.41 0.33 -9.79
CA GLU A 19 3.79 0.82 -9.82
C GLU A 19 4.05 1.71 -11.04
N ALA A 20 3.63 1.28 -12.24
CA ALA A 20 3.75 2.07 -13.46
C ALA A 20 2.98 3.40 -13.37
N SER A 21 1.77 3.39 -12.82
CA SER A 21 0.98 4.61 -12.62
C SER A 21 1.66 5.57 -11.66
N VAL A 22 2.16 5.10 -10.51
CA VAL A 22 2.81 5.97 -9.52
C VAL A 22 4.15 6.49 -10.05
N THR A 23 4.99 5.59 -10.56
CA THR A 23 6.32 5.96 -11.07
C THR A 23 6.27 6.76 -12.37
N GLY A 24 5.18 6.70 -13.13
CA GLY A 24 4.96 7.57 -14.29
C GLY A 24 4.73 9.05 -13.92
N HIS A 25 4.38 9.34 -12.66
CA HIS A 25 4.14 10.70 -12.15
C HIS A 25 5.21 11.17 -11.15
N LEU A 26 6.16 10.30 -10.77
CA LEU A 26 7.21 10.61 -9.79
C LEU A 26 8.60 10.39 -10.38
N HIS A 27 9.56 11.25 -10.05
CA HIS A 27 10.95 11.07 -10.48
C HIS A 27 11.68 10.06 -9.59
N ARG A 28 12.47 9.18 -10.21
CA ARG A 28 13.38 8.28 -9.48
C ARG A 28 14.53 9.08 -8.88
N ILE A 29 14.62 9.14 -7.55
CA ILE A 29 15.64 9.94 -6.82
C ILE A 29 16.81 9.10 -6.27
N GLY A 30 16.85 7.81 -6.60
CA GLY A 30 17.93 6.89 -6.21
C GLY A 30 17.67 6.17 -4.89
N LYS A 31 18.73 5.58 -4.31
CA LYS A 31 18.63 4.88 -3.02
C LYS A 31 18.49 5.88 -1.88
N ARG A 32 17.52 5.63 -1.01
CA ARG A 32 17.26 6.40 0.20
C ARG A 32 16.98 5.45 1.37
N ASN A 33 17.40 5.87 2.56
CA ASN A 33 17.11 5.14 3.78
C ASN A 33 15.66 5.41 4.20
N ILE A 34 14.92 4.35 4.51
CA ILE A 34 13.52 4.40 4.96
C ILE A 34 13.45 3.78 6.35
N GLY A 35 12.95 4.55 7.32
CA GLY A 35 12.83 4.16 8.71
C GLY A 35 11.43 3.64 9.05
N PHE A 36 11.39 2.58 9.86
CA PHE A 36 10.17 1.97 10.41
C PHE A 36 10.45 1.43 11.83
N PRO A 37 9.42 1.12 12.65
CA PRO A 37 9.62 0.81 14.07
C PRO A 37 10.61 -0.33 14.36
N SER A 38 10.76 -1.28 13.44
CA SER A 38 11.67 -2.43 13.59
C SER A 38 13.01 -2.28 12.88
N GLY A 39 13.35 -1.11 12.31
CA GLY A 39 14.64 -0.88 11.67
C GLY A 39 14.60 0.13 10.52
N ASN A 40 15.54 -0.03 9.59
CA ASN A 40 15.59 0.75 8.38
C ASN A 40 15.95 -0.12 7.18
N VAL A 41 15.69 0.38 5.98
CA VAL A 41 16.07 -0.27 4.73
C VAL A 41 16.45 0.78 3.69
N ASP A 42 17.46 0.49 2.88
CA ASP A 42 17.81 1.32 1.73
C ASP A 42 17.07 0.82 0.49
N GLU A 43 16.22 1.67 -0.10
CA GLU A 43 15.38 1.31 -1.23
C GLU A 43 15.42 2.38 -2.32
N ILE A 44 15.09 1.99 -3.55
CA ILE A 44 14.89 2.95 -4.63
C ILE A 44 13.61 3.74 -4.35
N MET A 45 13.77 5.06 -4.24
CA MET A 45 12.69 5.98 -3.93
C MET A 45 12.32 6.82 -5.15
N TYR A 46 11.05 7.17 -5.23
CA TYR A 46 10.47 8.06 -6.24
C TYR A 46 9.81 9.25 -5.54
N ALA A 47 10.09 10.48 -5.95
CA ALA A 47 9.50 11.71 -5.41
C ALA A 47 9.69 12.89 -6.39
N ASN A 48 8.92 13.98 -6.20
CA ASN A 48 9.01 15.20 -7.00
C ASN A 48 9.62 16.39 -6.25
N GLY A 49 10.32 16.12 -5.15
CA GLY A 49 10.98 17.15 -4.34
C GLY A 49 10.46 17.21 -2.91
N ASP A 50 11.04 18.10 -2.13
CA ASP A 50 10.75 18.28 -0.70
C ASP A 50 9.26 18.57 -0.47
N GLY A 51 8.66 17.94 0.53
CA GLY A 51 7.23 18.05 0.85
C GLY A 51 6.29 17.29 -0.10
N SER A 52 6.78 16.64 -1.16
CA SER A 52 5.95 15.85 -2.07
C SER A 52 5.68 14.44 -1.54
N LEU A 53 4.75 13.73 -2.17
CA LEU A 53 4.67 12.27 -2.03
C LEU A 53 6.03 11.65 -2.38
N TRP A 54 6.48 10.69 -1.58
CA TRP A 54 7.43 9.67 -2.01
C TRP A 54 6.80 8.29 -2.03
N ALA A 55 7.31 7.43 -2.91
CA ALA A 55 6.94 6.02 -2.99
C ALA A 55 8.19 5.13 -3.11
N ALA A 56 8.12 3.93 -2.52
CA ALA A 56 9.10 2.86 -2.69
C ALA A 56 8.37 1.50 -2.76
N PHE A 57 8.89 0.60 -3.59
CA PHE A 57 8.26 -0.69 -3.89
C PHE A 57 9.30 -1.80 -3.86
N SER A 58 9.04 -2.87 -3.10
CA SER A 58 9.89 -4.05 -3.10
C SER A 58 9.13 -5.32 -2.69
N ASN A 59 9.86 -6.43 -2.55
CA ASN A 59 9.34 -7.63 -1.92
C ASN A 59 9.72 -7.59 -0.44
N ALA A 60 8.79 -7.91 0.46
CA ALA A 60 9.14 -8.00 1.88
C ALA A 60 10.11 -9.19 2.09
N ALA A 61 11.35 -8.90 2.49
CA ALA A 61 12.45 -9.87 2.54
C ALA A 61 12.26 -11.00 3.57
N ASP A 62 11.53 -10.75 4.67
CA ASP A 62 11.50 -11.65 5.84
C ASP A 62 10.09 -12.09 6.27
N ALA A 63 9.16 -12.19 5.32
CA ALA A 63 7.78 -12.50 5.64
C ALA A 63 7.45 -14.01 5.52
N LYS A 64 6.93 -14.61 6.61
CA LYS A 64 6.29 -15.95 6.57
C LYS A 64 5.20 -16.08 5.49
N VAL A 65 4.60 -14.95 5.10
CA VAL A 65 3.66 -14.83 3.98
C VAL A 65 4.29 -13.92 2.94
N PRO A 66 4.68 -14.46 1.76
CA PRO A 66 5.20 -13.65 0.66
C PRO A 66 4.26 -12.50 0.30
N ARG A 67 4.80 -11.29 0.24
CA ARG A 67 4.02 -10.07 0.01
C ARG A 67 4.84 -8.98 -0.67
N ARG A 68 4.16 -8.14 -1.44
CA ARG A 68 4.69 -6.86 -1.92
C ARG A 68 4.72 -5.87 -0.76
N TRP A 69 5.81 -5.13 -0.64
CA TRP A 69 5.95 -4.01 0.27
C TRP A 69 5.82 -2.72 -0.52
N ASN A 70 4.86 -1.89 -0.14
CA ASN A 70 4.55 -0.64 -0.83
C ASN A 70 4.48 0.45 0.23
N ALA A 71 5.48 1.31 0.23
CA ALA A 71 5.64 2.34 1.23
C ALA A 71 5.48 3.71 0.57
N PHE A 72 4.75 4.58 1.28
CA PHE A 72 4.47 5.94 0.86
C PHE A 72 4.68 6.88 2.05
N GLY A 73 5.10 8.10 1.77
CA GLY A 73 5.17 9.15 2.77
C GLY A 73 5.37 10.53 2.15
N VAL A 74 5.70 11.49 3.01
CA VAL A 74 6.05 12.86 2.59
C VAL A 74 7.56 12.98 2.59
N PHE A 75 8.12 13.44 1.47
CA PHE A 75 9.58 13.50 1.28
C PHE A 75 10.13 14.66 2.07
N ASP A 76 11.19 14.41 2.84
CA ASP A 76 11.87 15.42 3.64
C ASP A 76 13.37 15.31 3.37
N ASN A 77 13.90 16.19 2.53
CA ASN A 77 15.30 16.15 2.11
C ASN A 77 16.28 16.45 3.25
N LYS A 78 15.80 16.97 4.40
CA LYS A 78 16.65 17.21 5.58
C LYS A 78 16.80 15.96 6.44
N ARG A 79 15.96 14.96 6.25
CA ARG A 79 16.04 13.69 6.98
C ARG A 79 17.01 12.73 6.32
N TYR A 80 17.88 12.19 7.16
CA TYR A 80 18.70 11.04 6.79
C TYR A 80 17.82 9.80 6.48
N SER A 81 16.75 9.59 7.26
CA SER A 81 15.82 8.47 7.11
C SER A 81 14.40 8.96 6.87
N GLN A 82 13.81 8.52 5.75
CA GLN A 82 12.44 8.88 5.36
C GLN A 82 11.42 8.06 6.15
N MET A 83 10.35 8.72 6.61
CA MET A 83 9.33 8.06 7.43
C MET A 83 8.16 7.60 6.58
N ILE A 84 7.71 6.37 6.80
CA ILE A 84 6.51 5.83 6.18
C ILE A 84 5.27 6.49 6.80
N SER A 85 4.44 7.11 5.97
CA SER A 85 3.10 7.57 6.36
C SER A 85 2.05 6.49 6.11
N VAL A 86 2.16 5.77 5.00
CA VAL A 86 1.28 4.67 4.63
C VAL A 86 2.09 3.48 4.12
N GLU A 87 1.82 2.31 4.69
CA GLU A 87 2.36 1.03 4.21
C GLU A 87 1.20 0.10 3.84
N ILE A 88 1.26 -0.44 2.62
CA ILE A 88 0.28 -1.40 2.14
C ILE A 88 1.01 -2.64 1.66
N ASN A 89 0.72 -3.76 2.32
CA ASN A 89 1.37 -5.02 2.06
C ASN A 89 0.38 -6.00 1.44
N VAL A 90 0.58 -6.33 0.15
CA VAL A 90 -0.30 -7.24 -0.58
C VAL A 90 0.32 -8.64 -0.65
N PRO A 91 -0.33 -9.67 -0.07
CA PRO A 91 0.15 -11.03 -0.19
C PRO A 91 0.07 -11.53 -1.63
N THR A 92 1.13 -12.21 -2.08
CA THR A 92 1.25 -12.62 -3.48
C THR A 92 0.63 -13.98 -3.79
N THR A 93 0.48 -14.85 -2.78
CA THR A 93 0.04 -16.24 -2.96
C THR A 93 -1.25 -16.61 -2.23
N SER A 94 -1.81 -15.71 -1.43
CA SER A 94 -3.07 -15.94 -0.70
C SER A 94 -3.84 -14.65 -0.47
N ASN A 95 -5.12 -14.77 -0.09
CA ASN A 95 -5.90 -13.68 0.48
C ASN A 95 -6.18 -14.00 1.95
N CYS A 96 -5.14 -14.14 2.77
CA CYS A 96 -5.36 -14.44 4.19
C CYS A 96 -5.84 -13.20 4.94
N ALA A 97 -6.82 -13.40 5.84
CA ALA A 97 -7.49 -12.35 6.61
C ALA A 97 -6.57 -11.58 7.58
N SER A 98 -5.30 -11.98 7.69
CA SER A 98 -4.30 -11.44 8.59
C SER A 98 -3.38 -10.37 7.97
N VAL A 99 -3.50 -10.06 6.67
CA VAL A 99 -2.56 -9.13 5.99
C VAL A 99 -3.24 -7.87 5.49
N ALA A 100 -2.50 -6.78 5.67
CA ALA A 100 -3.01 -5.43 5.71
C ALA A 100 -3.25 -4.78 4.33
N GLY A 101 -3.25 -5.47 3.19
CA GLY A 101 -3.41 -4.84 1.88
C GLY A 101 -4.06 -5.73 0.83
N PHE A 102 -4.87 -5.17 -0.06
CA PHE A 102 -5.46 -5.89 -1.19
C PHE A 102 -5.69 -5.00 -2.42
N PHE A 103 -5.73 -5.65 -3.58
CA PHE A 103 -6.27 -5.07 -4.80
C PHE A 103 -7.75 -5.40 -4.92
N ALA A 104 -8.54 -4.44 -5.37
CA ALA A 104 -9.93 -4.65 -5.75
C ALA A 104 -10.19 -4.03 -7.10
N ARG A 105 -11.08 -4.62 -7.90
CA ARG A 105 -11.54 -4.04 -9.15
C ARG A 105 -12.98 -3.57 -9.03
N SER A 106 -13.34 -2.50 -9.73
CA SER A 106 -14.75 -2.20 -9.96
C SER A 106 -15.42 -3.37 -10.66
N PHE A 107 -16.70 -3.57 -10.40
CA PHE A 107 -17.50 -4.63 -11.00
C PHE A 107 -17.46 -4.59 -12.54
N ASP A 108 -17.39 -3.39 -13.12
CA ASP A 108 -17.23 -3.17 -14.56
C ASP A 108 -15.80 -3.39 -15.08
N GLY A 109 -14.85 -3.72 -14.21
CA GLY A 109 -13.45 -3.97 -14.53
C GLY A 109 -12.60 -2.75 -14.85
N ARG A 110 -13.16 -1.53 -14.81
CA ARG A 110 -12.50 -0.32 -15.31
C ARG A 110 -11.56 0.36 -14.32
N HIS A 111 -11.72 0.05 -13.05
CA HIS A 111 -10.99 0.71 -11.97
C HIS A 111 -10.33 -0.32 -11.08
N LEU A 112 -9.04 -0.16 -10.83
CA LEU A 112 -8.27 -0.93 -9.86
C LEU A 112 -8.03 -0.06 -8.63
N SER A 113 -8.41 -0.56 -7.47
CA SER A 113 -8.26 0.09 -6.18
C SER A 113 -7.25 -0.68 -5.33
N TYR A 114 -6.53 0.08 -4.52
CA TYR A 114 -5.48 -0.41 -3.65
C TYR A 114 -5.77 0.05 -2.23
N ALA A 115 -6.01 -0.90 -1.32
CA ALA A 115 -6.54 -0.57 0.00
C ALA A 115 -5.82 -1.33 1.10
N ARG A 116 -5.67 -0.66 2.25
CA ARG A 116 -5.20 -1.26 3.48
C ARG A 116 -6.39 -1.77 4.29
N ARG A 117 -6.38 -3.01 4.77
CA ARG A 117 -7.37 -3.45 5.78
C ARG A 117 -6.96 -2.88 7.13
N GLU A 118 -7.75 -1.97 7.68
CA GLU A 118 -7.55 -1.48 9.05
C GLU A 118 -7.85 -2.61 10.04
N ARG A 119 -6.98 -2.84 11.04
CA ARG A 119 -7.36 -3.71 12.16
C ARG A 119 -8.52 -3.02 12.87
N ARG A 120 -9.65 -3.71 12.94
CA ARG A 120 -10.87 -3.28 13.64
C ARG A 120 -10.52 -2.63 14.98
N TRP A 121 -11.04 -1.42 15.20
CA TRP A 121 -11.16 -0.76 16.49
C TRP A 121 -11.52 -1.77 17.59
N ARG A 122 -10.80 -1.73 18.73
CA ARG A 122 -11.25 -2.40 19.95
C ARG A 122 -12.60 -1.78 20.32
N GLU A 123 -13.64 -2.60 20.41
CA GLU A 123 -14.88 -2.27 21.10
C GLU A 123 -14.56 -1.99 22.57
N GLU A 124 -14.19 -0.75 22.90
CA GLU A 124 -14.46 -0.24 24.23
C GLU A 124 -15.84 0.41 24.19
N ARG A 125 -16.79 -0.31 24.79
CA ARG A 125 -18.17 0.05 25.10
C ARG A 125 -19.17 -0.17 23.96
N GLY A 126 -19.94 -1.25 24.14
CA GLY A 126 -20.99 -1.74 23.26
C GLY A 126 -21.84 -0.64 22.63
N GLY A 127 -21.85 -0.63 21.30
CA GLY A 127 -22.71 0.21 20.47
C GLY A 127 -22.97 -0.52 19.16
N LYS A 128 -24.25 -0.68 18.82
CA LYS A 128 -24.77 -1.54 17.73
C LYS A 128 -24.12 -1.25 16.36
N ARG A 129 -23.98 -2.33 15.59
CA ARG A 129 -23.58 -2.35 14.17
C ARG A 129 -24.39 -1.35 13.34
N GLY A 130 -23.72 -0.32 12.82
CA GLY A 130 -24.21 0.49 11.70
C GLY A 130 -23.30 0.26 10.49
N LEU A 131 -23.78 -0.46 9.49
CA LEU A 131 -23.17 -0.51 8.16
C LEU A 131 -23.55 0.80 7.48
N HIS A 132 -22.66 1.79 7.42
CA HIS A 132 -22.92 2.99 6.63
C HIS A 132 -22.56 2.71 5.18
N GLU A 133 -23.62 2.43 4.40
CA GLU A 133 -23.65 2.57 2.95
C GLU A 133 -23.52 4.07 2.64
N LEU A 134 -22.42 4.48 2.00
CA LEU A 134 -22.32 5.82 1.42
C LEU A 134 -23.10 5.83 0.10
N VAL A 135 -24.40 6.00 0.21
CA VAL A 135 -25.27 6.49 -0.88
C VAL A 135 -25.31 8.03 -0.79
N ARG A 136 -24.53 8.67 -1.69
CA ARG A 136 -24.82 9.84 -2.57
C ARG A 136 -25.54 11.09 -2.01
N PRO A 137 -25.27 12.29 -2.59
CA PRO A 137 -25.76 12.65 -3.95
C PRO A 137 -24.75 12.46 -5.08
#